data_AF-A0A4V3SZM1-F1
#
_entry.id   AF-A0A4V3SZM1-F1
#
_cell.length_a   1.000
_cell.length_b   1.000
_cell.length_c   1.000
_cell.angle_alpha   90.00
_cell.angle_beta   90.00
_cell.angle_gamma   90.00
#
_symmetry.space_group_name_H-M   'P 1'
#
loop_
_entity.id
_entity.type
_entity.pdbx_description
1 polymer ?
#
loop_
_entity_poly.entity_id
_entity_poly.type
_entity_poly.pdbx_seq_one_letter_code
_entity_poly.pdbx_strand_id
1 'polypeptide(L)'
;RGEQVDAAVALQAAGLTPLRLRPKEGLAIMNGTAVMTALACMAYERAEYLCKLATRITAMASFTLDGNAHHFDATLFSVKPHPGQQQVAGWLQTDLRCDQPLRNEKRLQDRYSIRCAPHVIGVLTDALPWLRSYIENELNSANDNPLIDPDNERVLHGGHFYGGHIAFAMDSMKNAVANIADLLDRQMALMVDNRYNNGLPANLSGVKGSRAAINHGLKALQISSSAWTAEALKLTMPASVFSRSTECHNQ
;
A
#
# COMPACT_ATOMS: atom_id res chain seq x y z
N ARG A 1 -10.71 -15.82 22.89
CA ARG A 1 -10.06 -14.86 23.82
C ARG A 1 -8.53 -15.00 23.78
N GLY A 2 -7.86 -15.07 22.62
CA GLY A 2 -6.38 -15.11 22.54
C GLY A 2 -5.64 -16.24 23.30
N GLU A 3 -6.34 -17.06 24.09
CA GLU A 3 -5.80 -18.19 24.84
C GLU A 3 -5.32 -19.28 23.88
N GLN A 4 -4.09 -19.75 24.09
CA GLN A 4 -3.53 -20.89 23.38
C GLN A 4 -4.00 -22.17 24.06
N VAL A 5 -4.50 -23.11 23.27
CA VAL A 5 -5.03 -24.39 23.75
C VAL A 5 -4.63 -25.51 22.81
N ASP A 6 -4.64 -26.74 23.31
CA ASP A 6 -4.41 -27.92 22.48
C ASP A 6 -5.49 -28.07 21.40
N ALA A 7 -5.10 -28.62 20.25
CA ALA A 7 -6.01 -28.80 19.10
C ALA A 7 -7.26 -29.62 19.47
N ALA A 8 -7.13 -30.62 20.36
CA ALA A 8 -8.27 -31.42 20.82
C ALA A 8 -9.31 -30.58 21.58
N VAL A 9 -8.86 -29.66 22.42
CA VAL A 9 -9.74 -28.74 23.18
C VAL A 9 -10.42 -27.76 22.23
N ALA A 10 -9.67 -27.22 21.26
CA ALA A 10 -10.22 -26.32 20.25
C ALA A 10 -11.31 -26.98 19.40
N LEU A 11 -11.07 -28.21 18.93
CA LEU A 11 -12.05 -28.99 18.17
C LEU A 11 -13.30 -29.29 19.00
N GLN A 12 -13.13 -29.72 20.25
CA GLN A 12 -14.26 -29.99 21.15
C GLN A 12 -15.11 -28.73 21.41
N ALA A 13 -14.47 -27.59 21.65
CA ALA A 13 -15.15 -26.31 21.85
C ALA A 13 -15.91 -25.84 20.60
N ALA A 14 -15.42 -26.18 19.40
CA ALA A 14 -16.08 -25.92 18.13
C ALA A 14 -17.16 -26.96 17.75
N GLY A 15 -17.37 -27.99 18.58
CA GLY A 15 -18.30 -29.09 18.28
C GLY A 15 -17.83 -30.01 17.14
N LEU A 16 -16.52 -30.07 16.90
CA LEU A 16 -15.90 -30.85 15.83
C LEU A 16 -15.18 -32.09 16.37
N THR A 17 -15.21 -33.18 15.60
CA THR A 17 -14.44 -34.40 15.88
C THR A 17 -13.16 -34.45 15.05
N PRO A 18 -12.01 -34.90 15.60
CA PRO A 18 -10.78 -35.06 14.84
C PRO A 18 -10.96 -35.96 13.60
N LEU A 19 -10.43 -35.51 12.46
CA LEU A 19 -10.48 -36.26 11.21
C LEU A 19 -9.39 -37.32 11.15
N ARG A 20 -9.72 -38.51 10.61
CA ARG A 20 -8.74 -39.51 10.19
C ARG A 20 -8.53 -39.40 8.69
N LEU A 21 -7.43 -38.75 8.30
CA LEU A 21 -7.12 -38.44 6.91
C LEU A 21 -6.99 -39.71 6.06
N ARG A 22 -7.62 -39.68 4.88
CA ARG A 22 -7.53 -40.68 3.81
C ARG A 22 -6.40 -40.32 2.82
N PRO A 23 -6.09 -41.20 1.84
CA PRO A 23 -5.15 -40.86 0.79
C PRO A 23 -5.50 -39.51 0.13
N LYS A 24 -4.46 -38.73 -0.23
CA LYS A 24 -4.53 -37.36 -0.79
C LYS A 24 -5.01 -36.25 0.15
N GLU A 25 -5.85 -36.52 1.16
CA GLU A 25 -6.46 -35.46 2.00
C GLU A 25 -5.42 -34.62 2.75
N GLY A 26 -4.37 -35.24 3.31
CA GLY A 26 -3.30 -34.49 3.98
C GLY A 26 -2.54 -33.56 3.04
N LEU A 27 -2.27 -34.02 1.81
CA LEU A 27 -1.62 -33.19 0.78
C LEU A 27 -2.56 -32.07 0.32
N ALA A 28 -3.85 -32.36 0.13
CA ALA A 28 -4.84 -31.35 -0.29
C ALA A 28 -4.99 -30.20 0.71
N ILE A 29 -4.80 -30.45 2.01
CA ILE A 29 -4.83 -29.41 3.04
C ILE A 29 -3.55 -28.56 3.02
N MET A 30 -2.40 -29.19 2.78
CA MET A 30 -1.09 -28.55 2.92
C MET A 30 -0.60 -27.87 1.64
N ASN A 31 -0.98 -28.39 0.48
CA ASN A 31 -0.45 -27.97 -0.81
C ASN A 31 -1.20 -26.75 -1.35
N GLY A 32 -0.47 -25.82 -1.95
CA GLY A 32 -1.02 -24.63 -2.59
C GLY A 32 -0.65 -23.32 -1.92
N THR A 33 -1.37 -22.25 -2.28
CA THR A 33 -0.94 -20.86 -2.06
C THR A 33 -1.85 -20.11 -1.08
N ALA A 34 -2.74 -20.82 -0.36
CA ALA A 34 -3.78 -20.22 0.47
C ALA A 34 -3.27 -19.15 1.45
N VAL A 35 -2.16 -19.41 2.16
CA VAL A 35 -1.60 -18.47 3.15
C VAL A 35 -1.07 -17.19 2.49
N MET A 36 -0.26 -17.32 1.43
CA MET A 36 0.29 -16.15 0.75
C MET A 36 -0.81 -15.33 0.05
N THR A 37 -1.82 -15.98 -0.52
CA THR A 37 -2.97 -15.33 -1.15
C THR A 37 -3.83 -14.61 -0.12
N ALA A 38 -4.07 -15.20 1.06
CA ALA A 38 -4.81 -14.54 2.14
C ALA A 38 -4.09 -13.27 2.63
N LEU A 39 -2.77 -13.34 2.82
CA LEU A 39 -1.95 -12.17 3.18
C LEU A 39 -1.99 -11.10 2.07
N ALA A 40 -1.99 -11.52 0.80
CA ALA A 40 -2.10 -10.61 -0.33
C ALA A 40 -3.45 -9.88 -0.36
N CYS A 41 -4.57 -10.55 -0.05
CA CYS A 41 -5.87 -9.90 0.09
C CYS A 41 -5.86 -8.82 1.17
N MET A 42 -5.28 -9.10 2.34
CA MET A 42 -5.16 -8.13 3.43
C MET A 42 -4.26 -6.94 3.06
N ALA A 43 -3.14 -7.20 2.37
CA ALA A 43 -2.23 -6.17 1.90
C ALA A 43 -2.90 -5.27 0.84
N TYR A 44 -3.64 -5.88 -0.09
CA TYR A 44 -4.39 -5.18 -1.12
C TYR A 44 -5.42 -4.21 -0.53
N GLU A 45 -6.26 -4.68 0.41
CA GLU A 45 -7.28 -3.83 1.07
C GLU A 45 -6.63 -2.62 1.74
N ARG A 46 -5.51 -2.85 2.45
CA ARG A 46 -4.76 -1.78 3.12
C ARG A 46 -4.12 -0.80 2.12
N ALA A 47 -3.60 -1.29 1.01
CA ALA A 47 -3.01 -0.46 -0.05
C ALA A 47 -4.06 0.41 -0.74
N GLU A 48 -5.26 -0.12 -0.99
CA GLU A 48 -6.38 0.66 -1.54
C GLU A 48 -6.81 1.77 -0.57
N TYR A 49 -6.96 1.43 0.71
CA TYR A 49 -7.26 2.43 1.74
C TYR A 49 -6.15 3.48 1.87
N LEU A 50 -4.89 3.08 1.80
CA LEU A 50 -3.73 3.97 1.85
C LEU A 50 -3.77 5.01 0.73
N CYS A 51 -4.17 4.65 -0.50
CA CYS A 51 -4.30 5.62 -1.60
C CYS A 51 -5.28 6.75 -1.24
N LYS A 52 -6.44 6.39 -0.71
CA LYS A 52 -7.47 7.36 -0.27
C LYS A 52 -6.94 8.22 0.87
N LEU A 53 -6.35 7.60 1.90
CA LEU A 53 -5.83 8.31 3.07
C LEU A 53 -4.66 9.26 2.72
N ALA A 54 -3.68 8.79 1.94
CA ALA A 54 -2.55 9.60 1.51
C ALA A 54 -3.00 10.79 0.65
N THR A 55 -4.06 10.61 -0.14
CA THR A 55 -4.67 11.72 -0.90
C THR A 55 -5.30 12.75 0.03
N ARG A 56 -6.06 12.34 1.05
CA ARG A 56 -6.62 13.26 2.07
C ARG A 56 -5.52 14.00 2.83
N ILE A 57 -4.47 13.30 3.25
CA ILE A 57 -3.31 13.93 3.91
C ILE A 57 -2.62 14.93 2.99
N THR A 58 -2.47 14.61 1.71
CA THR A 58 -1.92 15.52 0.70
C THR A 58 -2.78 16.78 0.55
N ALA A 59 -4.11 16.66 0.54
CA ALA A 59 -5.00 17.82 0.52
C ALA A 59 -4.79 18.70 1.76
N MET A 60 -4.72 18.10 2.95
CA MET A 60 -4.43 18.83 4.19
C MET A 60 -3.05 19.51 4.16
N ALA A 61 -2.03 18.82 3.65
CA ALA A 61 -0.68 19.38 3.49
C ALA A 61 -0.69 20.54 2.49
N SER A 62 -1.41 20.40 1.37
CA SER A 62 -1.55 21.47 0.37
C SER A 62 -2.26 22.68 0.97
N PHE A 63 -3.34 22.50 1.72
CA PHE A 63 -4.02 23.60 2.41
C PHE A 63 -3.10 24.28 3.43
N THR A 64 -2.43 23.47 4.26
CA THR A 64 -1.53 23.96 5.32
C THR A 64 -0.37 24.77 4.75
N LEU A 65 0.13 24.37 3.59
CA LEU A 65 1.23 25.02 2.91
C LEU A 65 0.77 26.19 2.01
N ASP A 66 -0.47 26.69 2.12
CA ASP A 66 -1.00 27.73 1.20
C ASP A 66 -0.76 27.36 -0.28
N GLY A 67 -1.03 26.09 -0.61
CA GLY A 67 -0.74 25.47 -1.89
C GLY A 67 -1.74 25.86 -2.98
N ASN A 68 -1.30 25.80 -4.22
CA ASN A 68 -2.07 26.11 -5.41
C ASN A 68 -2.87 24.90 -5.88
N ALA A 69 -4.18 24.94 -5.63
CA ALA A 69 -5.09 23.87 -6.02
C ALA A 69 -5.26 23.68 -7.55
N HIS A 70 -4.89 24.68 -8.38
CA HIS A 70 -4.91 24.57 -9.84
C HIS A 70 -3.93 23.51 -10.37
N HIS A 71 -2.94 23.11 -9.57
CA HIS A 71 -2.06 21.99 -9.93
C HIS A 71 -2.81 20.68 -10.11
N PHE A 72 -4.05 20.59 -9.62
CA PHE A 72 -4.88 19.41 -9.68
C PHE A 72 -6.01 19.50 -10.70
N ASP A 73 -6.06 20.55 -11.53
CA ASP A 73 -7.13 20.84 -12.48
C ASP A 73 -7.49 19.64 -13.40
N ALA A 74 -8.79 19.43 -13.63
CA ALA A 74 -9.27 18.27 -14.39
C ALA A 74 -8.83 18.32 -15.87
N THR A 75 -8.78 19.51 -16.47
CA THR A 75 -8.33 19.69 -17.85
C THR A 75 -6.85 19.35 -17.98
N LEU A 76 -6.02 19.80 -17.01
CA LEU A 76 -4.60 19.44 -16.95
C LEU A 76 -4.39 17.92 -16.86
N PHE A 77 -5.18 17.23 -16.04
CA PHE A 77 -5.07 15.78 -15.89
C PHE A 77 -5.69 15.00 -17.06
N SER A 78 -6.65 15.58 -17.79
CA SER A 78 -7.28 14.93 -18.95
C SER A 78 -6.30 14.68 -20.11
N VAL A 79 -5.25 15.52 -20.23
CA VAL A 79 -4.22 15.38 -21.29
C VAL A 79 -3.12 14.39 -20.93
N LYS A 80 -3.19 13.73 -19.77
CA LYS A 80 -2.30 12.64 -19.35
C LYS A 80 -3.14 11.42 -18.97
N PRO A 81 -3.29 10.41 -19.86
CA PRO A 81 -4.35 9.40 -19.78
C PRO A 81 -4.02 8.24 -18.82
N HIS A 82 -3.71 8.56 -17.57
CA HIS A 82 -3.54 7.58 -16.48
C HIS A 82 -4.76 7.65 -15.54
N PRO A 83 -5.67 6.67 -15.57
CA PRO A 83 -6.94 6.74 -14.83
C PRO A 83 -6.79 6.94 -13.31
N GLY A 84 -5.87 6.22 -12.67
CA GLY A 84 -5.57 6.32 -11.26
C GLY A 84 -4.98 7.68 -10.90
N GLN A 85 -4.07 8.20 -11.73
CA GLN A 85 -3.59 9.57 -11.60
C GLN A 85 -4.74 10.60 -11.67
N GLN A 86 -5.67 10.47 -12.62
CA GLN A 86 -6.83 11.35 -12.77
C GLN A 86 -7.78 11.23 -11.57
N GLN A 87 -8.01 10.01 -11.09
CA GLN A 87 -8.85 9.74 -9.92
C GLN A 87 -8.30 10.44 -8.66
N VAL A 88 -6.99 10.33 -8.39
CA VAL A 88 -6.35 11.00 -7.25
C VAL A 88 -6.47 12.52 -7.37
N ALA A 89 -6.26 13.08 -8.58
CA ALA A 89 -6.45 14.52 -8.80
C ALA A 89 -7.90 14.95 -8.54
N GLY A 90 -8.89 14.17 -8.97
CA GLY A 90 -10.30 14.45 -8.69
C GLY A 90 -10.64 14.41 -7.19
N TRP A 91 -10.06 13.48 -6.44
CA TRP A 91 -10.20 13.45 -4.97
C TRP A 91 -9.60 14.68 -4.31
N LEU A 92 -8.41 15.13 -4.73
CA LEU A 92 -7.79 16.36 -4.22
C LEU A 92 -8.63 17.60 -4.54
N GLN A 93 -9.16 17.71 -5.76
CA GLN A 93 -10.05 18.81 -6.13
C GLN A 93 -11.28 18.87 -5.23
N THR A 94 -11.88 17.71 -4.94
CA THR A 94 -13.04 17.60 -4.07
C THR A 94 -12.72 18.05 -2.64
N ASP A 95 -11.57 17.62 -2.09
CA ASP A 95 -11.17 18.00 -0.72
C ASP A 95 -10.84 19.48 -0.58
N LEU A 96 -10.16 20.03 -1.58
CA LEU A 96 -9.71 21.42 -1.59
C LEU A 96 -10.82 22.39 -2.02
N ARG A 97 -11.98 21.87 -2.45
CA ARG A 97 -13.12 22.65 -2.96
C ARG A 97 -12.68 23.63 -4.05
N CYS A 98 -12.05 23.10 -5.10
CA CYS A 98 -11.56 23.87 -6.25
C CYS A 98 -12.66 24.55 -7.09
N ASP A 99 -13.90 24.57 -6.58
CA ASP A 99 -15.14 25.04 -7.20
C ASP A 99 -15.09 26.50 -7.68
N GLN A 100 -14.13 27.27 -7.18
CA GLN A 100 -13.89 28.65 -7.61
C GLN A 100 -12.46 28.86 -8.09
N PRO A 101 -12.27 29.49 -9.27
CA PRO A 101 -10.95 29.90 -9.72
C PRO A 101 -10.44 31.04 -8.85
N LEU A 102 -9.76 30.72 -7.75
CA LEU A 102 -8.94 31.69 -7.05
C LEU A 102 -7.76 32.02 -7.96
N ARG A 103 -7.71 33.26 -8.45
CA ARG A 103 -6.57 33.75 -9.22
C ARG A 103 -5.36 33.70 -8.30
N ASN A 104 -4.40 32.86 -8.64
CA ASN A 104 -3.26 32.60 -7.79
C ASN A 104 -2.28 33.79 -7.87
N GLU A 105 -2.38 34.73 -6.93
CA GLU A 105 -1.60 35.97 -6.96
C GLU A 105 -0.21 35.84 -6.34
N LYS A 106 0.08 34.75 -5.59
CA LYS A 106 1.30 34.67 -4.76
C LYS A 106 2.38 33.70 -5.25
N ARG A 107 2.05 32.50 -5.77
CA ARG A 107 3.07 31.52 -6.19
C ARG A 107 2.66 30.62 -7.37
N LEU A 108 3.38 30.76 -8.49
CA LEU A 108 3.08 30.02 -9.73
C LEU A 108 3.21 28.49 -9.60
N GLN A 109 4.23 28.00 -8.88
CA GLN A 109 4.52 26.57 -8.77
C GLN A 109 4.75 26.14 -7.32
N ASP A 110 4.14 25.02 -6.95
CA ASP A 110 4.46 24.34 -5.71
C ASP A 110 5.59 23.33 -5.91
N ARG A 111 6.20 22.97 -4.77
CA ARG A 111 7.20 21.91 -4.69
C ARG A 111 6.58 20.57 -5.10
N TYR A 112 7.43 19.68 -5.59
CA TYR A 112 6.99 18.47 -6.27
C TYR A 112 6.23 17.52 -5.34
N SER A 113 6.60 17.43 -4.06
CA SER A 113 5.87 16.58 -3.11
C SER A 113 4.42 17.02 -2.85
N ILE A 114 4.02 18.24 -3.27
CA ILE A 114 2.62 18.67 -3.31
C ILE A 114 2.08 18.53 -4.73
N ARG A 115 2.69 19.24 -5.68
CA ARG A 115 2.21 19.34 -7.06
C ARG A 115 2.16 18.00 -7.80
N CYS A 116 3.13 17.13 -7.56
CA CYS A 116 3.25 15.84 -8.23
C CYS A 116 2.58 14.71 -7.42
N ALA A 117 1.93 14.97 -6.29
CA ALA A 117 1.34 13.93 -5.45
C ALA A 117 0.36 12.99 -6.20
N PRO A 118 -0.53 13.47 -7.09
CA PRO A 118 -1.35 12.59 -7.92
C PRO A 118 -0.56 11.64 -8.81
N HIS A 119 0.63 12.05 -9.25
CA HIS A 119 1.48 11.24 -10.11
C HIS A 119 2.17 10.11 -9.33
N VAL A 120 2.39 10.29 -8.03
CA VAL A 120 2.99 9.27 -7.16
C VAL A 120 1.94 8.29 -6.65
N ILE A 121 0.84 8.80 -6.07
CA ILE A 121 -0.26 7.98 -5.54
C ILE A 121 -1.01 7.28 -6.69
N GLY A 122 -1.11 7.96 -7.84
CA GLY A 122 -1.76 7.44 -9.04
C GLY A 122 -1.13 6.15 -9.56
N VAL A 123 0.19 5.96 -9.41
CA VAL A 123 0.87 4.72 -9.84
C VAL A 123 0.33 3.50 -9.09
N LEU A 124 0.17 3.59 -7.76
CA LEU A 124 -0.44 2.50 -7.00
C LEU A 124 -1.91 2.32 -7.39
N THR A 125 -2.64 3.43 -7.53
CA THR A 125 -4.06 3.42 -7.89
C THR A 125 -4.30 2.75 -9.25
N ASP A 126 -3.43 3.00 -10.24
CA ASP A 126 -3.46 2.36 -11.56
C ASP A 126 -3.06 0.88 -11.52
N ALA A 127 -2.13 0.52 -10.63
CA ALA A 127 -1.67 -0.87 -10.51
C ALA A 127 -2.70 -1.77 -9.81
N LEU A 128 -3.47 -1.24 -8.85
CA LEU A 128 -4.38 -2.03 -8.00
C LEU A 128 -5.38 -2.89 -8.80
N PRO A 129 -6.12 -2.41 -9.82
CA PRO A 129 -7.04 -3.26 -10.59
C PRO A 129 -6.36 -4.48 -11.22
N TRP A 130 -5.14 -4.32 -11.71
CA TRP A 130 -4.36 -5.43 -12.29
C TRP A 130 -3.85 -6.39 -11.20
N LEU A 131 -3.32 -5.86 -10.08
CA LEU A 131 -2.91 -6.68 -8.94
C LEU A 131 -4.07 -7.49 -8.35
N ARG A 132 -5.26 -6.88 -8.30
CA ARG A 132 -6.50 -7.53 -7.89
C ARG A 132 -6.81 -8.74 -8.75
N SER A 133 -6.66 -8.62 -10.07
CA SER A 133 -6.89 -9.74 -10.99
C SER A 133 -5.99 -10.93 -10.67
N TYR A 134 -4.72 -10.71 -10.36
CA TYR A 134 -3.81 -11.81 -9.99
C TYR A 134 -4.22 -12.46 -8.67
N ILE A 135 -4.58 -11.65 -7.67
CA ILE A 135 -4.99 -12.13 -6.35
C ILE A 135 -6.31 -12.91 -6.44
N GLU A 136 -7.32 -12.37 -7.15
CA GLU A 136 -8.62 -13.02 -7.29
C GLU A 136 -8.53 -14.30 -8.14
N ASN A 137 -7.70 -14.32 -9.20
CA ASN A 137 -7.48 -15.55 -9.96
C ASN A 137 -6.87 -16.64 -9.07
N GLU A 138 -5.83 -16.32 -8.30
CA GLU A 138 -5.20 -17.29 -7.40
C GLU A 138 -6.16 -17.75 -6.28
N LEU A 139 -6.94 -16.82 -5.71
CA LEU A 139 -7.92 -17.11 -4.66
C LEU A 139 -8.98 -18.12 -5.12
N ASN A 140 -9.33 -18.08 -6.41
CA ASN A 140 -10.32 -18.95 -7.03
C ASN A 140 -9.69 -20.11 -7.83
N SER A 141 -8.40 -20.40 -7.61
CA SER A 141 -7.67 -21.46 -8.33
C SER A 141 -7.62 -22.77 -7.54
N ALA A 142 -7.62 -23.89 -8.28
CA ALA A 142 -7.18 -25.19 -7.76
C ALA A 142 -5.64 -25.24 -7.76
N ASN A 143 -5.04 -24.69 -6.71
CA ASN A 143 -3.60 -24.54 -6.49
C ASN A 143 -2.92 -25.80 -5.89
N ASP A 144 -3.55 -26.96 -6.05
CA ASP A 144 -3.15 -28.25 -5.48
C ASP A 144 -2.48 -29.15 -6.53
N ASN A 145 -1.85 -30.24 -6.09
CA ASN A 145 -1.27 -31.26 -6.95
C ASN A 145 -1.25 -32.64 -6.24
N PRO A 146 -1.55 -33.75 -6.95
CA PRO A 146 -2.17 -33.78 -8.28
C PRO A 146 -3.62 -33.29 -8.25
N LEU A 147 -4.10 -32.79 -9.39
CA LEU A 147 -5.52 -32.54 -9.61
C LEU A 147 -6.22 -33.83 -10.05
N ILE A 148 -7.43 -34.02 -9.55
CA ILE A 148 -8.26 -35.16 -9.89
C ILE A 148 -9.31 -34.69 -10.90
N ASP A 149 -9.31 -35.30 -12.08
CA ASP A 149 -10.31 -35.11 -13.12
C ASP A 149 -11.19 -36.37 -13.14
N PRO A 150 -12.28 -36.39 -12.36
CA PRO A 150 -13.11 -37.57 -12.21
C PRO A 150 -13.89 -37.90 -13.49
N ASP A 151 -14.25 -36.89 -14.29
CA ASP A 151 -15.07 -37.05 -15.48
C ASP A 151 -14.33 -37.82 -16.58
N ASN A 152 -13.00 -37.63 -16.67
CA ASN A 152 -12.15 -38.35 -17.62
C ASN A 152 -11.29 -39.44 -16.96
N GLU A 153 -11.50 -39.71 -15.67
CA GLU A 153 -10.75 -40.70 -14.87
C GLU A 153 -9.23 -40.46 -14.87
N ARG A 154 -8.79 -39.21 -14.72
CA ARG A 154 -7.37 -38.82 -14.77
C ARG A 154 -6.85 -38.24 -13.47
N VAL A 155 -5.56 -38.50 -13.23
CA VAL A 155 -4.77 -37.84 -12.19
C VAL A 155 -3.73 -36.96 -12.87
N LEU A 156 -3.93 -35.65 -12.80
CA LEU A 156 -3.13 -34.64 -13.49
C LEU A 156 -2.05 -34.11 -12.56
N HIS A 157 -0.78 -34.31 -12.94
CA HIS A 157 0.36 -33.83 -12.18
C HIS A 157 0.86 -32.51 -12.78
N GLY A 158 1.11 -31.52 -11.93
CA GLY A 158 1.53 -30.18 -12.35
C GLY A 158 2.10 -29.36 -11.20
N GLY A 159 2.36 -28.08 -11.47
CA GLY A 159 3.00 -27.13 -10.54
C GLY A 159 2.07 -26.04 -10.03
N HIS A 160 0.77 -26.29 -9.91
CA HIS A 160 -0.21 -25.25 -9.52
C HIS A 160 0.01 -24.68 -8.11
N PHE A 161 0.82 -25.33 -7.28
CA PHE A 161 1.26 -24.81 -5.98
C PHE A 161 2.31 -23.69 -6.08
N TYR A 162 2.80 -23.38 -7.29
CA TYR A 162 3.77 -22.30 -7.52
C TYR A 162 3.11 -20.91 -7.49
N GLY A 163 3.28 -20.19 -6.38
CA GLY A 163 2.67 -18.87 -6.15
C GLY A 163 3.35 -17.66 -6.81
N GLY A 164 3.97 -17.82 -7.98
CA GLY A 164 4.74 -16.75 -8.64
C GLY A 164 3.94 -15.47 -8.92
N HIS A 165 2.65 -15.59 -9.26
CA HIS A 165 1.78 -14.44 -9.53
C HIS A 165 1.56 -13.59 -8.29
N ILE A 166 1.32 -14.22 -7.14
CA ILE A 166 1.18 -13.51 -5.86
C ILE A 166 2.50 -12.89 -5.43
N ALA A 167 3.62 -13.61 -5.60
CA ALA A 167 4.94 -13.06 -5.28
C ALA A 167 5.22 -11.78 -6.10
N PHE A 168 4.95 -11.79 -7.41
CA PHE A 168 5.11 -10.63 -8.27
C PHE A 168 4.16 -9.48 -7.89
N ALA A 169 2.90 -9.80 -7.57
CA ALA A 169 1.93 -8.81 -7.14
C ALA A 169 2.39 -8.08 -5.86
N MET A 170 2.89 -8.83 -4.87
CA MET A 170 3.37 -8.27 -3.61
C MET A 170 4.69 -7.50 -3.78
N ASP A 171 5.62 -8.00 -4.59
CA ASP A 171 6.88 -7.30 -4.89
C ASP A 171 6.64 -5.98 -5.64
N SER A 172 5.63 -5.93 -6.51
CA SER A 172 5.25 -4.70 -7.21
C SER A 172 4.54 -3.71 -6.28
N MET A 173 3.60 -4.20 -5.46
CA MET A 173 2.80 -3.37 -4.56
C MET A 173 3.67 -2.68 -3.49
N LYS A 174 4.61 -3.41 -2.88
CA LYS A 174 5.45 -2.83 -1.80
C LYS A 174 6.30 -1.65 -2.28
N ASN A 175 6.74 -1.65 -3.54
CA ASN A 175 7.49 -0.53 -4.14
C ASN A 175 6.62 0.72 -4.25
N ALA A 176 5.40 0.56 -4.77
CA ALA A 176 4.46 1.66 -4.92
C ALA A 176 3.99 2.22 -3.55
N VAL A 177 3.78 1.35 -2.56
CA VAL A 177 3.49 1.75 -1.17
C VAL A 177 4.66 2.54 -0.56
N ALA A 178 5.90 2.09 -0.75
CA ALA A 178 7.08 2.80 -0.23
C ALA A 178 7.25 4.20 -0.86
N ASN A 179 6.92 4.37 -2.15
CA ASN A 179 6.91 5.69 -2.79
C ASN A 179 5.87 6.65 -2.17
N ILE A 180 4.72 6.14 -1.72
CA ILE A 180 3.74 6.95 -0.98
C ILE A 180 4.29 7.35 0.39
N ALA A 181 5.00 6.46 1.08
CA ALA A 181 5.67 6.82 2.34
C ALA A 181 6.68 7.96 2.13
N ASP A 182 7.52 7.88 1.09
CA ASP A 182 8.47 8.95 0.76
C ASP A 182 7.78 10.27 0.43
N LEU A 183 6.68 10.23 -0.33
CA LEU A 183 5.86 11.41 -0.61
C LEU A 183 5.41 12.10 0.69
N LEU A 184 4.82 11.34 1.62
CA LEU A 184 4.30 11.88 2.88
C LEU A 184 5.42 12.43 3.77
N ASP A 185 6.59 11.78 3.80
CA ASP A 185 7.74 12.31 4.52
C ASP A 185 8.26 13.62 3.91
N ARG A 186 8.33 13.71 2.58
CA ARG A 186 8.69 14.97 1.90
C ARG A 186 7.67 16.07 2.15
N GLN A 187 6.38 15.76 2.24
CA GLN A 187 5.35 16.74 2.62
C GLN A 187 5.53 17.22 4.06
N MET A 188 5.80 16.31 5.00
CA MET A 188 6.11 16.65 6.39
C MET A 188 7.34 17.55 6.49
N ALA A 189 8.41 17.23 5.76
CA ALA A 189 9.63 18.03 5.69
C ALA A 189 9.36 19.47 5.21
N LEU A 190 8.46 19.65 4.22
CA LEU A 190 8.05 20.99 3.78
C LEU A 190 7.30 21.74 4.87
N MET A 191 6.39 21.08 5.60
CA MET A 191 5.57 21.74 6.63
C MET A 191 6.40 22.21 7.83
N VAL A 192 7.39 21.44 8.26
CA VAL A 192 8.20 21.78 9.45
C VAL A 192 9.29 22.82 9.16
N ASP A 193 9.62 23.07 7.91
CA ASP A 193 10.69 24.00 7.52
C ASP A 193 10.11 25.38 7.17
N ASN A 194 10.44 26.38 7.99
CA ASN A 194 9.93 27.75 7.82
C ASN A 194 10.39 28.44 6.52
N ARG A 195 11.40 27.88 5.84
CA ARG A 195 11.83 28.34 4.51
C ARG A 195 10.87 27.95 3.41
N TYR A 196 10.03 26.92 3.64
CA TYR A 196 9.17 26.33 2.63
C TYR A 196 7.68 26.29 3.01
N ASN A 197 7.36 26.44 4.29
CA ASN A 197 6.01 26.27 4.82
C ASN A 197 5.11 27.53 4.77
N ASN A 198 5.54 28.56 4.05
CA ASN A 198 4.75 29.77 3.75
C ASN A 198 4.25 30.53 4.99
N GLY A 199 5.11 30.69 6.00
CA GLY A 199 4.87 31.57 7.15
C GLY A 199 4.47 30.84 8.43
N LEU A 200 4.44 29.52 8.43
CA LEU A 200 4.25 28.73 9.63
C LEU A 200 5.53 28.72 10.49
N PRO A 201 5.42 28.60 11.83
CA PRO A 201 6.59 28.52 12.70
C PRO A 201 7.50 27.34 12.38
N ALA A 202 8.80 27.49 12.64
CA ALA A 202 9.76 26.41 12.49
C ALA A 202 9.37 25.21 13.37
N ASN A 203 9.45 24.01 12.81
CA ASN A 203 9.01 22.75 13.39
C ASN A 203 7.53 22.76 13.84
N LEU A 204 6.71 23.67 13.31
CA LEU A 204 5.32 23.89 13.71
C LEU A 204 5.16 24.13 15.23
N SER A 205 6.15 24.76 15.86
CA SER A 205 6.07 25.14 17.27
C SER A 205 5.07 26.29 17.46
N GLY A 206 3.99 26.03 18.21
CA GLY A 206 3.01 27.05 18.59
C GLY A 206 3.43 27.90 19.79
N VAL A 207 4.59 27.61 20.41
CA VAL A 207 5.02 28.28 21.65
C VAL A 207 5.61 29.66 21.35
N LYS A 208 5.13 30.65 22.10
CA LYS A 208 5.61 32.04 22.06
C LYS A 208 6.24 32.43 23.40
N GLY A 209 6.95 33.56 23.44
CA GLY A 209 7.53 34.12 24.67
C GLY A 209 8.81 33.43 25.13
N SER A 210 9.11 33.50 26.43
CA SER A 210 10.40 33.11 27.02
C SER A 210 10.81 31.66 26.79
N ARG A 211 9.84 30.75 26.56
CA ARG A 211 10.10 29.32 26.31
C ARG A 211 10.24 28.96 24.83
N ALA A 212 10.08 29.90 23.91
CA ALA A 212 10.13 29.62 22.47
C ALA A 212 11.47 28.99 22.06
N ALA A 213 12.59 29.46 22.61
CA ALA A 213 13.94 28.98 22.28
C ALA A 213 14.18 27.51 22.66
N ILE A 214 13.45 26.97 23.65
CA ILE A 214 13.60 25.59 24.13
C ILE A 214 12.46 24.68 23.65
N ASN A 215 11.56 25.16 22.80
CA ASN A 215 10.48 24.35 22.23
C ASN A 215 10.77 24.02 20.77
N HIS A 216 10.95 22.73 20.48
CA HIS A 216 11.30 22.24 19.14
C HIS A 216 10.13 21.67 18.34
N GLY A 217 8.89 21.86 18.80
CA GLY A 217 7.68 21.43 18.10
C GLY A 217 7.73 19.97 17.67
N LEU A 218 7.47 19.72 16.40
CA LEU A 218 7.39 18.39 15.78
C LEU A 218 8.74 17.86 15.27
N LYS A 219 9.87 18.41 15.74
CA LYS A 219 11.21 17.98 15.31
C LYS A 219 11.40 16.46 15.45
N ALA A 220 11.06 15.90 16.62
CA ALA A 220 11.21 14.46 16.87
C ALA A 220 10.27 13.64 15.96
N LEU A 221 9.05 14.12 15.71
CA LEU A 221 8.10 13.45 14.83
C LEU A 221 8.60 13.38 13.38
N GLN A 222 9.23 14.44 12.87
CA GLN A 222 9.82 14.42 11.54
C GLN A 222 10.98 13.41 11.45
N ILE A 223 11.82 13.30 12.49
CA ILE A 223 12.86 12.26 12.55
C ILE A 223 12.24 10.86 12.49
N SER A 224 11.18 10.61 13.25
CA SER A 224 10.48 9.30 13.25
C SER A 224 9.84 9.00 11.89
N SER A 225 9.19 9.97 11.26
CA SER A 225 8.62 9.85 9.90
C SER A 225 9.69 9.44 8.89
N SER A 226 10.85 10.11 8.92
CA SER A 226 11.95 9.83 8.00
C SER A 226 12.57 8.45 8.25
N ALA A 227 12.64 8.02 9.51
CA ALA A 227 13.12 6.68 9.86
C ALA A 227 12.18 5.58 9.32
N TRP A 228 10.86 5.70 9.53
CA TRP A 228 9.89 4.72 9.00
C TRP A 228 9.87 4.69 7.47
N THR A 229 10.03 5.86 6.83
CA THR A 229 10.14 5.96 5.38
C THR A 229 11.39 5.26 4.87
N ALA A 230 12.54 5.48 5.51
CA ALA A 230 13.78 4.80 5.15
C ALA A 230 13.67 3.27 5.32
N GLU A 231 12.99 2.80 6.36
CA GLU A 231 12.70 1.38 6.54
C GLU A 231 11.79 0.82 5.43
N ALA A 232 10.69 1.50 5.11
CA ALA A 232 9.79 1.10 4.03
C ALA A 232 10.52 1.03 2.68
N LEU A 233 11.34 2.04 2.36
CA LEU A 233 12.16 2.08 1.15
C LEU A 233 13.21 0.96 1.12
N LYS A 234 13.87 0.67 2.25
CA LYS A 234 14.84 -0.43 2.34
C LYS A 234 14.21 -1.79 2.04
N LEU A 235 12.95 -1.99 2.41
CA LEU A 235 12.21 -3.26 2.24
C LEU A 235 11.64 -3.47 0.82
N THR A 236 11.95 -2.58 -0.12
CA THR A 236 11.45 -2.64 -1.52
C THR A 236 12.15 -3.69 -2.38
N MET A 237 13.31 -4.20 -1.97
CA MET A 237 14.01 -5.23 -2.76
C MET A 237 13.06 -6.42 -3.03
N PRO A 238 12.80 -6.78 -4.31
CA PRO A 238 11.88 -7.87 -4.63
C PRO A 238 12.35 -9.18 -3.97
N ALA A 239 11.46 -9.83 -3.22
CA ALA A 239 11.82 -11.06 -2.51
C ALA A 239 11.93 -12.23 -3.49
N SER A 240 11.11 -12.24 -4.54
CA SER A 240 11.07 -13.31 -5.56
C SER A 240 12.39 -13.51 -6.29
N VAL A 241 13.21 -12.47 -6.46
CA VAL A 241 14.51 -12.57 -7.16
C VAL A 241 15.58 -13.27 -6.35
N PHE A 242 15.35 -13.50 -5.06
CA PHE A 242 16.22 -14.29 -4.19
C PHE A 242 15.85 -15.77 -4.16
N SER A 243 14.95 -16.23 -5.04
CA SER A 243 14.63 -17.66 -5.15
C SER A 243 15.89 -18.49 -5.32
N ARG A 244 15.99 -19.59 -4.56
CA ARG A 244 17.13 -20.50 -4.55
C ARG A 244 16.63 -21.91 -4.78
N SER A 245 17.51 -22.71 -5.38
CA SER A 245 17.26 -24.14 -5.48
C SER A 245 17.21 -24.75 -4.08
N THR A 246 16.12 -25.45 -3.78
CA THR A 246 15.84 -26.09 -2.48
C THR A 246 15.29 -27.49 -2.67
N GLU A 247 15.12 -28.24 -1.57
CA GLU A 247 14.56 -29.60 -1.58
C GLU A 247 15.29 -30.51 -2.59
N CYS A 248 16.60 -30.70 -2.38
CA CYS A 248 17.43 -31.55 -3.25
C CYS A 248 17.39 -31.17 -4.75
N HIS A 249 17.26 -29.88 -5.06
CA HIS A 249 17.13 -29.34 -6.42
C HIS A 249 15.80 -29.62 -7.13
N ASN A 250 14.78 -30.04 -6.40
CA ASN A 250 13.44 -30.21 -6.94
C ASN A 250 12.66 -28.88 -7.06
N GLN A 251 12.95 -27.89 -6.18
CA GLN A 251 12.30 -26.57 -6.15
C GLN A 251 13.29 -25.45 -6.50
#